data_AF-A0A969HVQ2-F1
#
_entry.id   AF-A0A969HVQ2-F1
#
_cell.length_a   1.000
_cell.length_b   1.000
_cell.length_c   1.000
_cell.angle_alpha   90.00
_cell.angle_beta   90.00
_cell.angle_gamma   90.00
#
_symmetry.space_group_name_H-M   'P 1'
#
loop_
_entity.id
_entity.type
_entity.pdbx_description
1 polymer ?
#
loop_
_entity_poly.entity_id
_entity_poly.type
_entity_poly.pdbx_seq_one_letter_code
_entity_poly.pdbx_strand_id
1 'polypeptide(L)'
;MQHGRALRVLIVGLGGVTQTFRHWPERVLALALVRRGHHVFAIGTHDPQRPALAQTSETIDGVEVVRVPRATVPIVRWHRRLMRC
;
A
#
# COMPACT_ATOMS: atom_id res chain seq x y z
N MET A 1 17.53 16.82 19.39
CA MET A 1 16.72 15.88 18.58
C MET A 1 15.34 16.50 18.43
N GLN A 2 14.97 16.92 17.22
CA GLN A 2 13.68 17.57 16.99
C GLN A 2 12.56 16.53 17.20
N HIS A 3 11.71 16.75 18.20
CA HIS A 3 10.48 15.98 18.38
C HIS A 3 9.46 16.49 17.35
N GLY A 4 9.63 16.07 16.09
CA GLY A 4 8.57 16.22 15.10
C GLY A 4 7.38 15.37 15.55
N ARG A 5 6.19 15.98 15.61
CA ARG A 5 4.95 15.29 16.00
C ARG A 5 4.80 14.01 15.17
N ALA A 6 4.48 12.89 15.82
CA ALA A 6 4.17 11.64 15.14
C ALA A 6 3.03 11.86 14.12
N LEU A 7 3.25 11.41 12.89
CA LEU A 7 2.31 11.56 11.78
C LEU A 7 1.71 10.20 11.44
N ARG A 8 0.55 10.23 10.79
CA ARG A 8 -0.07 9.06 10.17
C ARG A 8 0.14 9.17 8.67
N VAL A 9 0.88 8.24 8.10
CA VAL A 9 1.27 8.26 6.67
C VAL A 9 0.65 7.06 5.98
N LEU A 10 -0.03 7.32 4.87
CA LEU A 10 -0.54 6.27 3.98
C LEU A 10 0.32 6.22 2.71
N ILE A 11 0.85 5.05 2.41
CA ILE A 11 1.59 4.76 1.18
C ILE A 11 0.68 4.00 0.22
N VAL A 12 0.47 4.58 -0.96
CA VAL A 12 -0.31 3.98 -2.05
C VAL A 12 0.65 3.66 -3.19
N GLY A 13 0.79 2.38 -3.50
CA GLY A 13 1.62 1.88 -4.60
C GLY A 13 0.85 0.90 -5.48
N LEU A 14 1.44 0.54 -6.63
CA LEU A 14 0.86 -0.39 -7.60
C LEU A 14 1.34 -1.84 -7.40
N GLY A 15 2.04 -2.13 -6.31
CA GLY A 15 2.74 -3.40 -6.06
C GLY A 15 2.05 -4.34 -5.07
N GLY A 16 2.52 -5.58 -5.03
CA GLY A 16 2.20 -6.53 -3.98
C GLY A 16 3.01 -6.22 -2.72
N VAL A 17 2.40 -5.54 -1.75
CA VAL A 17 3.00 -5.30 -0.44
C VAL A 17 2.98 -6.61 0.34
N THR A 18 4.14 -7.18 0.65
CA THR A 18 4.27 -8.44 1.42
C THR A 18 5.60 -8.49 2.19
N GLN A 19 5.77 -9.49 3.04
CA GLN A 19 7.02 -9.72 3.77
C GLN A 19 8.18 -10.12 2.86
N THR A 20 7.97 -11.01 1.89
CA THR A 20 9.04 -11.65 1.10
C THR A 20 9.17 -11.15 -0.33
N PHE A 21 8.18 -10.40 -0.84
CA PHE A 21 8.13 -10.00 -2.25
C PHE A 21 9.02 -8.80 -2.56
N ARG A 22 9.74 -8.88 -3.67
CA ARG A 22 10.84 -7.97 -4.04
C ARG A 22 10.37 -6.66 -4.69
N HIS A 23 9.11 -6.58 -5.14
CA HIS A 23 8.55 -5.45 -5.87
C HIS A 23 7.76 -4.49 -4.96
N TRP A 24 8.36 -4.08 -3.85
CA TRP A 24 7.84 -3.06 -2.94
C TRP A 24 8.91 -1.98 -2.69
N PRO A 25 9.21 -1.13 -3.70
CA PRO A 25 10.26 -0.13 -3.58
C PRO A 25 9.99 0.88 -2.45
N GLU A 26 8.72 1.15 -2.15
CA GLU A 26 8.31 2.06 -1.09
C GLU A 26 8.61 1.52 0.33
N ARG A 27 8.98 0.24 0.48
CA ARG A 27 9.31 -0.38 1.78
C ARG A 27 10.40 0.40 2.49
N VAL A 28 11.47 0.79 1.79
CA VAL A 28 12.60 1.49 2.40
C VAL A 28 12.15 2.80 3.06
N LEU A 29 11.28 3.55 2.37
CA LEU A 29 10.67 4.76 2.91
C LEU A 29 9.78 4.46 4.11
N ALA A 30 8.92 3.44 4.02
CA ALA A 30 8.01 3.05 5.10
C ALA A 30 8.77 2.73 6.39
N LEU A 31 9.83 1.93 6.29
CA LEU A 31 10.69 1.57 7.44
C LEU A 31 11.40 2.80 8.02
N ALA A 32 11.86 3.71 7.17
CA ALA A 32 12.51 4.94 7.61
C ALA A 32 11.57 5.88 8.36
N LEU A 33 10.27 5.88 8.01
CA LEU A 33 9.22 6.64 8.68
C LEU A 33 8.81 5.98 10.02
N VAL A 34 8.64 4.65 10.04
CA VAL A 34 8.37 3.89 11.28
C VAL A 34 9.49 4.09 12.30
N ARG A 35 10.77 4.00 11.88
CA ARG A 35 11.93 4.24 12.75
C ARG A 35 12.00 5.66 13.32
N ARG A 36 11.33 6.63 12.68
CA ARG A 36 11.20 8.01 13.18
C ARG A 36 9.98 8.21 14.09
N GLY A 37 9.25 7.14 14.40
CA GLY A 37 8.08 7.18 15.27
C GLY A 37 6.79 7.59 14.57
N HIS A 38 6.74 7.56 13.24
CA HIS A 38 5.49 7.77 12.50
C HIS A 38 4.69 6.48 12.40
N HIS A 39 3.37 6.59 12.41
CA HIS A 39 2.46 5.49 12.13
C HIS A 39 2.30 5.37 10.61
N VAL A 40 2.68 4.23 10.03
CA VAL A 40 2.73 4.04 8.58
C VAL A 40 1.79 2.93 8.16
N PHE A 41 0.96 3.24 7.17
CA PHE A 41 0.07 2.32 6.50
C PHE A 41 0.54 2.11 5.06
N ALA A 42 0.43 0.89 4.55
CA ALA A 42 0.67 0.58 3.14
C ALA A 42 -0.52 -0.19 2.56
N ILE A 43 -1.05 0.29 1.43
CA ILE A 43 -2.12 -0.41 0.71
C ILE A 43 -1.49 -1.36 -0.32
N GLY A 44 -1.90 -2.62 -0.26
CA GLY A 44 -1.57 -3.65 -1.24
C GLY A 44 -2.81 -4.21 -1.92
N THR A 45 -2.57 -5.11 -2.87
CA THR A 45 -3.64 -5.87 -3.53
C THR A 45 -3.86 -7.21 -2.82
N HIS A 46 -5.11 -7.54 -2.55
CA HIS A 46 -5.50 -8.87 -2.06
C HIS A 46 -5.63 -9.86 -3.22
N ASP A 47 -5.00 -11.03 -3.08
CA ASP A 47 -5.09 -12.13 -4.04
C ASP A 47 -5.12 -13.46 -3.25
N PRO A 48 -6.29 -14.12 -3.11
CA PRO A 48 -6.42 -15.33 -2.30
C PRO A 48 -5.69 -16.54 -2.91
N GLN A 49 -5.34 -16.49 -4.21
CA GLN A 49 -4.60 -17.57 -4.87
C GLN A 49 -3.10 -17.49 -4.59
N ARG A 50 -2.61 -16.37 -4.03
CA ARG A 50 -1.21 -16.15 -3.71
C ARG A 50 -1.05 -16.11 -2.19
N PRO A 51 -0.43 -17.11 -1.54
CA PRO A 51 -0.32 -17.16 -0.08
C PRO A 51 0.23 -15.87 0.56
N ALA A 52 1.20 -15.22 -0.09
CA ALA A 52 1.79 -13.96 0.39
C ALA A 52 0.86 -12.73 0.32
N LEU A 53 -0.26 -12.82 -0.40
CA LEU A 53 -1.26 -11.75 -0.60
C LEU A 53 -2.68 -12.16 -0.15
N ALA A 54 -2.83 -13.38 0.38
CA ALA A 54 -4.12 -13.94 0.77
C ALA A 54 -4.65 -13.33 2.08
N GLN A 55 -3.77 -12.80 2.93
CA GLN A 55 -4.20 -12.07 4.12
C GLN A 55 -4.63 -10.65 3.77
N THR A 56 -5.82 -10.27 4.21
CA THR A 56 -6.38 -8.93 4.00
C THR A 56 -5.66 -7.85 4.81
N SER A 57 -4.99 -8.21 5.89
CA SER A 57 -4.17 -7.30 6.67
C SER A 57 -3.06 -8.02 7.40
N GLU A 58 -1.92 -7.36 7.56
CA GLU A 58 -0.82 -7.82 8.41
C GLU A 58 0.06 -6.64 8.82
N THR A 59 0.93 -6.84 9.82
CA THR A 59 1.95 -5.86 10.18
C THR A 59 3.31 -6.38 9.72
N ILE A 60 4.04 -5.56 8.95
CA ILE A 60 5.36 -5.90 8.42
C ILE A 60 6.35 -4.85 8.92
N ASP A 61 7.26 -5.24 9.82
CA ASP A 61 8.29 -4.36 10.37
C ASP A 61 7.74 -3.03 10.93
N GLY A 62 6.56 -3.08 11.58
CA GLY A 62 5.87 -1.92 12.13
C GLY A 62 5.06 -1.11 11.11
N VAL A 63 4.99 -1.54 9.84
CA VAL A 63 4.09 -0.98 8.83
C VAL A 63 2.78 -1.76 8.85
N GLU A 64 1.66 -1.06 8.98
CA GLU A 64 0.32 -1.66 8.88
C GLU A 64 -0.04 -1.84 7.41
N VAL A 65 -0.10 -3.09 6.95
CA VAL A 65 -0.42 -3.42 5.57
C VAL A 65 -1.87 -3.81 5.48
N VAL A 66 -2.62 -3.13 4.61
CA VAL A 66 -4.01 -3.45 4.29
C VAL A 66 -4.09 -3.82 2.83
N ARG A 67 -4.65 -4.98 2.53
CA ARG A 67 -4.83 -5.47 1.17
C ARG A 67 -6.27 -5.34 0.74
N VAL A 68 -6.48 -4.64 -0.36
CA VAL A 68 -7.81 -4.43 -0.93
C VAL A 68 -8.01 -5.33 -2.15
N PRO A 69 -9.23 -5.86 -2.38
CA PRO A 69 -9.53 -6.61 -3.60
C PRO A 69 -9.19 -5.79 -4.85
N ARG A 70 -8.73 -6.45 -5.92
CA ARG A 70 -8.62 -5.76 -7.22
C ARG A 70 -10.01 -5.32 -7.67
N ALA A 71 -10.25 -4.02 -7.67
CA ALA A 71 -11.40 -3.45 -8.35
C ALA A 71 -11.08 -3.38 -9.85
N THR A 72 -11.67 -4.25 -10.65
CA THR A 72 -11.63 -4.13 -12.11
C THR A 72 -12.49 -2.94 -12.50
N VAL A 73 -11.89 -1.79 -12.79
CA VAL A 73 -12.64 -0.68 -13.38
C VAL A 73 -12.82 -1.02 -14.87
N PRO A 74 -14.04 -1.23 -15.37
CA PRO A 74 -14.23 -1.56 -16.79
C PRO A 74 -13.78 -0.38 -17.66
N ILE A 75 -12.83 -0.63 -18.55
CA ILE A 75 -12.14 0.38 -19.38
C ILE A 75 -13.12 1.18 -20.25
N VAL A 76 -14.30 0.60 -20.55
CA VAL A 76 -15.39 1.22 -21.32
C VAL A 76 -16.07 2.42 -20.62
N ARG A 77 -15.85 2.64 -19.30
CA ARG A 77 -16.47 3.77 -18.58
C ARG A 77 -15.70 5.09 -18.69
N TRP A 78 -14.41 5.06 -19.08
CA TRP A 78 -13.57 6.26 -19.15
C TRP A 78 -13.64 7.00 -20.48
N HIS A 79 -13.82 6.27 -21.60
CA HIS A 79 -13.84 6.89 -22.94
C HIS A 79 -14.96 7.92 -23.10
N ARG A 80 -16.08 7.78 -22.39
CA ARG A 80 -17.25 8.66 -22.51
C ARG A 80 -17.21 9.90 -21.60
N ARG A 81 -16.30 9.96 -20.61
CA ARG A 81 -16.22 11.06 -19.61
C ARG A 81 -15.02 11.98 -19.79
N LEU A 82 -13.97 11.55 -20.49
CA LEU A 82 -12.78 12.38 -20.79
C LEU A 82 -12.77 12.97 -22.21
N MET A 83 -13.64 12.50 -23.12
CA MET A 83 -13.81 13.00 -24.50
C MET A 83 -15.09 13.82 -24.66
N ARG A 84 -15.41 14.67 -23.68
CA ARG A 84 -16.34 15.79 -23.87
C ARG A 84 -15.58 17.05 -23.46
N CYS A 85 -15.03 17.72 -24.47
CA CYS A 85 -14.85 19.16 -24.44
C CYS A 85 -16.21 19.83 -24.26
#